data_AF-A0A160FDK1-F1
#
_entry.id   AF-A0A160FDK1-F1
#
_cell.length_a   1.000
_cell.length_b   1.000
_cell.length_c   1.000
_cell.angle_alpha   90.00
_cell.angle_beta   90.00
_cell.angle_gamma   90.00
#
_symmetry.space_group_name_H-M   'P 1'
#
loop_
_entity.id
_entity.type
_entity.pdbx_description
1 polymer ?
#
loop_
_entity_poly.entity_id
_entity_poly.type
_entity_poly.pdbx_seq_one_letter_code
_entity_poly.pdbx_strand_id
1 'polypeptide(L)' 'MSSSHKFVIDTNVFIEAYTRYYSFGIAPSFWNALIQHAENGHVISIDRVKQQLNRLHKEDE' A
#
# COMPACT_ATOMS: atom_id res chain seq x y z
N MET A 1 3.32 -14.44 25.51
CA MET A 1 2.46 -13.93 24.41
C MET A 1 3.36 -13.22 23.41
N SER A 2 3.40 -13.68 22.17
CA SER A 2 4.16 -12.98 21.13
C SER A 2 3.43 -11.68 20.80
N SER A 3 4.09 -10.53 20.95
CA SER A 3 3.55 -9.26 20.49
C SER A 3 3.38 -9.31 18.98
N SER A 4 2.14 -9.29 18.50
CA SER A 4 1.84 -9.14 17.07
C SER A 4 2.14 -7.70 16.69
N HIS A 5 3.26 -7.49 16.00
CA HIS A 5 3.65 -6.16 15.53
C HIS A 5 2.77 -5.79 14.35
N LYS A 6 2.17 -4.59 14.40
CA LYS A 6 1.40 -4.02 13.30
C LYS A 6 2.26 -3.01 12.56
N PHE A 7 2.34 -3.13 11.25
CA PHE A 7 3.08 -2.20 10.41
C PHE A 7 2.11 -1.20 9.78
N VAL A 8 2.49 0.09 9.76
CA VAL A 8 1.73 1.12 9.06
C VAL A 8 2.41 1.39 7.72
N ILE A 9 1.64 1.35 6.64
CA ILE A 9 2.15 1.65 5.30
C ILE A 9 2.20 3.16 5.08
N ASP A 10 3.30 3.64 4.53
CA ASP A 10 3.43 5.00 4.01
C ASP A 10 2.98 5.09 2.54
N THR A 11 2.49 6.27 2.14
CA THR A 11 2.09 6.56 0.76
C THR A 11 3.14 6.17 -0.27
N ASN A 12 4.43 6.37 0.02
CA ASN A 12 5.52 6.09 -0.92
C ASN A 12 5.61 4.59 -1.29
N VAL A 13 5.22 3.68 -0.38
CA VAL A 13 5.21 2.23 -0.66
C VAL A 13 4.29 1.93 -1.85
N PHE A 14 3.13 2.59 -1.93
CA PHE A 14 2.20 2.40 -3.03
C PHE A 14 2.72 2.98 -4.34
N ILE A 15 3.31 4.19 -4.28
CA ILE A 15 3.80 4.90 -5.45
C ILE A 15 5.01 4.18 -6.06
N GLU A 16 6.04 3.88 -5.26
CA GLU A 16 7.24 3.22 -5.75
C GLU A 16 6.96 1.81 -6.23
N ALA A 17 6.10 1.06 -5.53
CA ALA A 17 5.69 -0.26 -5.98
C ALA A 17 5.01 -0.17 -7.34
N TYR A 18 4.00 0.69 -7.49
CA TYR A 18 3.26 0.81 -8.76
C TYR A 18 4.14 1.29 -9.92
N THR A 19 5.03 2.26 -9.68
CA THR A 19 5.79 2.94 -10.74
C THR A 19 7.05 2.19 -11.17
N ARG A 20 7.74 1.49 -10.26
CA ARG A 20 9.09 0.97 -10.53
C ARG A 20 9.15 -0.54 -10.73
N TYR A 21 8.39 -1.32 -9.96
CA TYR A 21 8.65 -2.77 -9.84
C TYR A 21 7.40 -3.65 -9.93
N TYR A 22 6.27 -3.13 -9.47
CA TYR A 22 5.04 -3.89 -9.21
C TYR A 22 3.81 -3.17 -9.75
N SER A 23 3.84 -2.73 -11.01
CA SER A 23 2.61 -2.22 -11.63
C SER A 23 1.52 -3.31 -11.63
N PHE A 24 0.25 -2.91 -11.65
CA PHE A 24 -0.87 -3.86 -11.56
C PHE A 24 -0.87 -4.91 -12.68
N GLY A 25 -0.38 -4.56 -13.87
CA GLY A 25 -0.28 -5.48 -15.00
C GLY A 25 0.94 -6.40 -14.95
N ILE A 26 1.99 -6.04 -14.22
CA ILE A 26 3.26 -6.80 -14.18
C ILE A 26 3.28 -7.75 -12.98
N ALA A 27 2.87 -7.28 -11.80
CA ALA A 27 2.96 -8.06 -10.55
C ALA A 27 1.68 -7.95 -9.70
N PRO A 28 0.53 -8.47 -10.19
CA PRO A 28 -0.71 -8.46 -9.41
C PRO A 28 -0.60 -9.25 -8.10
N SER A 29 0.28 -10.26 -8.04
CA SER A 29 0.52 -11.06 -6.83
C SER A 29 1.06 -10.24 -5.65
N PHE A 30 1.86 -9.20 -5.90
CA PHE A 30 2.33 -8.28 -4.86
C PHE A 30 1.15 -7.60 -4.16
N TRP A 31 0.21 -7.08 -4.94
CA TRP A 31 -0.98 -6.40 -4.42
C TRP A 31 -1.91 -7.34 -3.68
N ASN A 32 -2.10 -8.56 -4.19
CA ASN A 32 -2.89 -9.59 -3.51
C ASN A 32 -2.27 -9.97 -2.16
N ALA A 33 -0.94 -10.12 -2.09
CA ALA A 33 -0.25 -10.37 -0.83
C ALA A 33 -0.41 -9.19 0.14
N LEU A 34 -0.32 -7.95 -0.35
CA LEU A 34 -0.51 -6.76 0.46
C LEU A 34 -1.92 -6.69 1.07
N ILE A 35 -2.95 -7.04 0.28
CA ILE A 35 -4.33 -7.17 0.75
C ILE A 35 -4.44 -8.26 1.82
N GLN A 36 -3.88 -9.45 1.57
CA GLN A 36 -3.90 -10.55 2.53
C GLN A 36 -3.22 -10.17 3.87
N HIS A 37 -2.11 -9.44 3.83
CA HIS A 37 -1.46 -8.94 5.04
C HIS A 37 -2.30 -7.89 5.78
N ALA A 38 -3.08 -7.09 5.05
CA ALA A 38 -4.02 -6.13 5.64
C ALA A 38 -5.23 -6.82 6.29
N GLU A 39 -5.82 -7.80 5.61
CA GLU A 39 -6.93 -8.61 6.14
C GLU A 39 -6.54 -9.37 7.41
N ASN A 40 -5.31 -9.87 7.46
CA ASN A 40 -4.75 -10.53 8.65
C ASN A 40 -4.33 -9.56 9.76
N GLY A 41 -4.46 -8.24 9.55
CA GLY A 41 -4.12 -7.21 10.53
C GLY A 41 -2.62 -7.07 10.80
N HIS A 42 -1.75 -7.65 9.96
CA HIS A 42 -0.30 -7.47 10.03
C HIS A 42 0.11 -6.08 9.56
N VAL A 43 -0.63 -5.54 8.59
CA VAL A 43 -0.34 -4.27 7.96
C VAL A 43 -1.61 -3.42 7.92
N ILE A 44 -1.48 -2.11 8.16
CA ILE A 44 -2.59 -1.16 8.13
C ILE A 44 -2.21 0.09 7.35
N SER A 45 -3.21 0.75 6.78
CA SER A 45 -3.08 2.08 6.17
C SER A 45 -4.00 3.06 6.90
N ILE A 46 -3.69 4.35 6.81
CA ILE A 46 -4.45 5.43 7.47
C ILE A 46 -5.08 6.35 6.44
N ASP A 47 -6.11 7.07 6.83
CA ASP A 47 -6.84 7.99 5.95
C ASP A 47 -5.94 9.03 5.28
N ARG A 48 -4.88 9.47 5.98
CA ARG A 48 -3.88 10.40 5.44
C ARG A 48 -3.17 9.85 4.20
N VAL A 49 -2.90 8.55 4.15
CA VAL A 49 -2.25 7.90 3.00
C VAL A 49 -3.19 7.92 1.80
N LYS A 50 -4.46 7.58 2.00
CA LYS A 50 -5.49 7.67 0.95
C LYS A 50 -5.64 9.11 0.44
N GLN A 51 -5.65 10.10 1.33
CA GLN A 51 -5.71 11.51 0.96
C GLN A 51 -4.52 11.94 0.09
N GLN A 52 -3.31 11.50 0.44
CA GLN A 52 -2.11 11.80 -0.34
C GLN A 52 -2.15 11.15 -1.73
N LEU A 53 -2.54 9.88 -1.84
CA LEU A 53 -2.72 9.21 -3.13
C LEU A 53 -3.71 9.95 -4.03
N ASN A 54 -4.87 10.34 -3.49
CA ASN A 54 -5.88 11.07 -4.25
C ASN A 54 -5.41 12.47 -4.67
N ARG A 55 -4.56 13.13 -3.87
CA ARG A 55 -4.00 14.44 -4.21
C ARG A 55 -3.00 14.30 -5.37
N LEU A 56 -2.12 13.32 -5.32
CA LEU A 56 -1.13 13.08 -6.36
C LEU A 56 -1.78 12.75 -7.71
N HIS A 57 -2.82 11.89 -7.71
CA HIS A 57 -3.60 11.61 -8.93
C HIS A 57 -4.13 12.91 -9.57
N LYS A 58 -4.64 13.86 -8.77
CA LYS A 58 -5.18 15.12 -9.27
C LYS A 58 -4.13 16.14 -9.74
N GLU A 59 -2.88 16.00 -9.32
CA GLU A 59 -1.78 16.86 -9.78
C GLU A 59 -1.21 16.36 -11.12
N ASP A 60 -1.44 15.09 -11.48
CA ASP A 60 -1.03 14.47 -12.74
C ASP A 60 -2.07 14.63 -13.89
N GLU A 61 -3.28 15.11 -13.59
CA GLU A 61 -4.36 15.45 -14.56
C GLU A 61 -4.34 16.94 -14.95
#